data_AF-A0A0P9DLN8-F1
#
_entry.id   AF-A0A0P9DLN8-F1
#
_cell.length_a   1.000
_cell.length_b   1.000
_cell.length_c   1.000
_cell.angle_alpha   90.00
_cell.angle_beta   90.00
_cell.angle_gamma   90.00
#
_symmetry.space_group_name_H-M   'P 1'
#
loop_
_entity.id
_entity.type
_entity.pdbx_description
1 polymer ?
#
loop_
_entity_poly.entity_id
_entity_poly.type
_entity_poly.pdbx_seq_one_letter_code
_entity_poly.pdbx_strand_id
1 'polypeptide(L)'
;AYHNAEWGAMMRAVGLIPSATGQPGGKATGQKMTHYIQENGAFARACARLLAGGFALRWQAAGRGIGGDAAAKKRASKTKYTCEECGQNAWAKPGARLICGDCELPMITHSEGLL
;
A
#
# COMPACT_ATOMS: atom_id res chain seq x y z
N ALA A 1 -0.92 -16.36 -25.64
CA ALA A 1 -2.03 -15.82 -26.45
C ALA A 1 -1.48 -14.76 -27.40
N TYR A 2 -1.97 -14.68 -28.64
CA TYR A 2 -1.58 -13.64 -29.61
C TYR A 2 -2.60 -12.50 -29.58
N HIS A 3 -2.15 -11.26 -29.49
CA HIS A 3 -3.03 -10.08 -29.54
C HIS A 3 -3.34 -9.74 -30.99
N ASN A 4 -4.52 -10.15 -31.43
CA ASN A 4 -4.99 -9.99 -32.82
C ASN A 4 -5.66 -8.63 -33.05
N ALA A 5 -6.19 -8.45 -34.27
CA ALA A 5 -6.88 -7.22 -34.66
C ALA A 5 -8.16 -6.96 -33.85
N GLU A 6 -8.90 -8.01 -33.48
CA GLU A 6 -10.13 -7.90 -32.69
C GLU A 6 -9.84 -7.35 -31.29
N TRP A 7 -8.83 -7.91 -30.61
CA TRP A 7 -8.34 -7.37 -29.34
C TRP A 7 -7.93 -5.90 -29.48
N GLY A 8 -7.22 -5.57 -30.56
CA GLY A 8 -6.80 -4.20 -30.82
C GLY A 8 -7.97 -3.23 -31.05
N ALA A 9 -9.06 -3.71 -31.66
CA ALA A 9 -10.30 -2.94 -31.83
C ALA A 9 -11.00 -2.70 -30.49
N MET A 10 -11.07 -3.72 -29.62
CA MET A 10 -11.65 -3.57 -28.26
C MET A 10 -10.87 -2.58 -27.40
N MET A 11 -9.54 -2.63 -27.44
CA MET A 11 -8.67 -1.66 -26.76
C MET A 11 -8.96 -0.23 -27.22
N ARG A 12 -9.02 -0.02 -28.55
CA ARG A 12 -9.35 1.31 -29.12
C ARG A 12 -10.74 1.79 -28.71
N ALA A 13 -11.72 0.90 -28.64
CA ALA A 13 -13.09 1.25 -28.22
C ALA A 13 -13.13 1.81 -26.78
N VAL A 14 -12.23 1.37 -25.90
CA VAL A 14 -12.11 1.91 -24.53
C VAL A 14 -11.12 3.07 -24.41
N GLY A 15 -10.51 3.54 -25.51
CA GLY A 15 -9.54 4.64 -25.49
C GLY A 15 -8.13 4.25 -25.04
N LEU A 16 -7.79 2.96 -25.14
CA LEU A 16 -6.42 2.46 -24.97
C LEU A 16 -5.88 2.10 -26.36
N ILE A 17 -4.76 2.69 -26.77
CA ILE A 17 -4.21 2.49 -28.11
C ILE A 17 -3.12 1.41 -28.06
N PRO A 18 -3.32 0.25 -28.71
CA PRO A 18 -2.30 -0.79 -28.77
C PRO A 18 -1.03 -0.30 -29.44
N SER A 19 0.11 -0.58 -28.81
CA SER A 19 1.43 -0.31 -29.38
C SER A 19 2.44 -1.27 -28.77
N ALA A 20 3.26 -1.90 -29.62
CA ALA A 20 4.36 -2.76 -29.17
C ALA A 20 5.42 -1.98 -28.35
N THR A 21 5.50 -0.66 -28.51
CA THR A 21 6.45 0.21 -27.82
C THR A 21 5.81 1.04 -26.70
N GLY A 22 4.48 1.00 -26.57
CA GLY A 22 3.75 1.90 -25.66
C GLY A 22 3.77 3.36 -26.11
N GLN A 23 4.15 3.63 -27.36
CA GLN A 23 4.20 4.96 -27.97
C GLN A 23 3.53 4.94 -29.35
N PRO A 24 3.14 6.11 -29.90
CA PRO A 24 2.66 6.21 -31.28
C PRO A 24 3.64 5.58 -32.28
N GLY A 25 3.12 4.96 -33.35
CA GLY A 25 3.93 4.33 -34.41
C GLY A 25 4.37 2.88 -34.15
N GLY A 26 4.17 2.34 -32.95
CA GLY A 26 4.39 0.92 -32.68
C GLY A 26 3.36 0.02 -33.38
N LYS A 27 3.74 -1.25 -33.65
CA LYS A 27 2.80 -2.26 -34.17
C LYS A 27 1.62 -2.43 -33.22
N ALA A 28 0.43 -2.68 -33.76
CA ALA A 28 -0.81 -2.81 -32.97
C ALA A 28 -1.21 -4.25 -32.64
N THR A 29 -0.45 -5.25 -33.10
CA THR A 29 -0.69 -6.69 -32.87
C THR A 29 0.62 -7.41 -32.56
N GLY A 30 0.55 -8.54 -31.85
CA GLY A 30 1.73 -9.33 -31.50
C GLY A 30 1.57 -10.27 -30.31
N GLN A 31 2.59 -11.11 -30.08
CA GLN A 31 2.61 -12.05 -28.95
C GLN A 31 2.71 -11.34 -27.59
N LYS A 32 3.44 -10.22 -27.55
CA LYS A 32 3.57 -9.33 -26.39
C LYS A 32 3.19 -7.94 -26.84
N MET A 33 2.19 -7.36 -26.20
CA MET A 33 1.65 -6.05 -26.56
C MET A 33 1.45 -5.20 -25.32
N THR A 34 1.66 -3.90 -25.47
CA THR A 34 1.29 -2.88 -24.49
C THR A 34 0.39 -1.84 -25.16
N HIS A 35 0.17 -0.71 -24.51
CA HIS A 35 -0.68 0.37 -24.99
C HIS A 35 -0.23 1.73 -24.45
N TYR A 36 -0.76 2.79 -25.05
CA TYR A 36 -0.77 4.13 -24.46
C TYR A 36 -2.22 4.62 -24.33
N ILE A 37 -2.41 5.61 -23.47
CA ILE A 37 -3.74 6.20 -23.25
C ILE A 37 -4.01 7.18 -24.38
N GLN A 38 -5.17 7.06 -25.04
CA GLN A 38 -5.62 8.07 -25.98
C GLN A 38 -5.94 9.35 -25.24
N GLU A 39 -5.35 10.47 -25.67
CA GLU A 39 -5.66 11.78 -25.13
C GLU A 39 -7.15 12.08 -25.24
N ASN A 40 -7.75 12.53 -24.13
CA ASN A 40 -9.19 12.78 -23.99
C ASN A 40 -10.10 11.59 -24.39
N GLY A 41 -9.57 10.37 -24.49
CA GLY A 41 -10.31 9.15 -24.81
C GLY A 41 -11.22 8.65 -23.69
N ALA A 42 -11.96 7.57 -23.94
CA ALA A 42 -12.94 7.04 -22.99
C ALA A 42 -12.30 6.66 -21.64
N PHE A 43 -11.18 5.94 -21.65
CA PHE A 43 -10.40 5.63 -20.45
C PHE A 43 -9.94 6.89 -19.71
N ALA A 44 -9.34 7.86 -20.41
CA ALA A 44 -8.83 9.08 -19.80
C ALA A 44 -9.93 9.86 -19.06
N ARG A 45 -11.11 10.02 -19.69
CA ARG A 45 -12.26 10.70 -19.07
C ARG A 45 -12.81 9.93 -17.87
N ALA A 46 -12.90 8.60 -17.97
CA ALA A 46 -13.36 7.76 -16.87
C ALA A 46 -12.41 7.87 -15.66
N CYS A 47 -11.10 7.82 -15.89
CA CYS A 47 -10.08 8.03 -14.86
C CYS A 47 -10.17 9.43 -14.25
N ALA A 48 -10.32 10.49 -15.07
CA ALA A 48 -10.48 11.85 -14.56
C ALA A 48 -11.70 11.98 -13.64
N ARG A 49 -12.85 11.40 -14.03
CA ARG A 49 -14.06 11.36 -13.19
C ARG A 49 -13.84 10.56 -11.90
N LEU A 50 -13.17 9.41 -11.97
CA LEU A 50 -12.87 8.58 -10.81
C LEU A 50 -12.00 9.34 -9.80
N LEU A 51 -10.93 10.00 -10.27
CA LEU A 51 -10.03 10.79 -9.44
C LEU A 51 -10.72 12.02 -8.85
N ALA A 52 -11.55 12.72 -9.64
CA ALA A 52 -12.35 13.85 -9.15
C ALA A 52 -13.35 13.43 -8.06
N GLY A 53 -13.79 12.17 -8.06
CA GLY A 53 -14.63 11.59 -7.01
C GLY A 53 -13.91 11.29 -5.68
N GLY A 54 -12.62 11.65 -5.56
CA GLY A 54 -11.83 11.40 -4.34
C GLY A 54 -11.42 9.93 -4.17
N PHE A 55 -11.47 9.12 -5.25
CA PHE A 55 -10.99 7.75 -5.20
C PHE A 55 -9.50 7.72 -4.82
N ALA A 56 -9.19 7.05 -3.72
CA ALA A 56 -7.84 6.78 -3.28
C ALA A 56 -7.59 5.27 -3.28
N LEU A 57 -6.58 4.83 -4.03
CA LEU A 57 -6.14 3.44 -3.99
C LEU A 57 -5.49 3.16 -2.63
N ARG A 58 -6.24 2.54 -1.71
CA ARG A 58 -5.71 2.12 -0.41
C ARG A 58 -4.94 0.82 -0.61
N TRP A 59 -3.62 0.94 -0.82
CA TRP A 59 -2.75 -0.23 -0.87
C TRP A 59 -2.74 -0.94 0.50
N GLN A 60 -3.39 -2.09 0.57
CA GLN A 60 -3.18 -3.08 1.64
C GLN A 60 -2.31 -4.19 1.06
N ALA A 61 -1.00 -4.13 1.32
CA ALA A 61 -0.13 -5.25 1.02
C ALA A 61 -0.43 -6.39 1.99
N ALA A 62 -0.70 -7.59 1.47
CA ALA A 62 -0.52 -8.81 2.24
C ALA A 62 0.99 -8.95 2.54
N GLY A 63 1.42 -8.44 3.69
CA GLY A 63 2.66 -8.84 4.34
C GLY A 63 4.01 -8.40 3.76
N ARG A 64 4.11 -7.69 2.63
CA ARG A 64 5.38 -7.06 2.19
C ARG A 64 5.13 -5.68 1.56
N GLY A 65 4.99 -4.66 2.40
CA GLY A 65 4.72 -3.30 1.96
C GLY A 65 5.96 -2.41 1.98
N ILE A 66 6.18 -1.68 0.89
CA ILE A 66 6.78 -0.35 0.94
C ILE A 66 5.88 0.51 1.84
N GLY A 67 6.47 1.06 2.89
CA GLY A 67 5.77 1.55 4.08
C GLY A 67 4.81 2.71 3.82
N GLY A 68 3.54 2.49 4.17
CA GLY A 68 2.58 3.55 4.47
C GLY A 68 2.32 3.64 5.98
N ASP A 69 1.87 4.81 6.43
CA ASP A 69 1.72 5.26 7.83
C ASP A 69 1.01 4.30 8.82
N ALA A 70 0.30 3.29 8.32
CA ALA A 70 -0.34 2.28 9.15
C ALA A 70 0.66 1.41 9.94
N ALA A 71 1.84 1.13 9.39
CA ALA A 71 2.87 0.37 10.10
C ALA A 71 3.52 1.21 11.22
N ALA A 72 3.74 2.50 10.96
CA ALA A 72 4.20 3.45 11.98
C ALA A 72 3.17 3.58 13.12
N LYS A 73 1.87 3.70 12.81
CA LYS A 73 0.80 3.75 13.82
C LYS A 73 0.73 2.49 14.70
N LYS A 74 0.94 1.28 14.14
CA LYS A 74 0.97 0.04 14.93
C LYS A 74 2.19 -0.09 15.85
N ARG A 75 3.35 0.46 15.46
CA ARG A 75 4.53 0.52 16.34
C ARG A 75 4.36 1.57 17.44
N ALA A 76 3.74 2.71 17.14
CA ALA A 76 3.46 3.76 18.10
C ALA A 76 2.40 3.40 19.16
N SER A 77 1.62 2.33 18.95
CA SER A 77 0.58 1.91 19.89
C SER A 77 1.06 0.93 20.98
N LYS A 78 2.34 0.56 21.01
CA LYS A 78 2.90 -0.41 21.96
C LYS A 78 4.11 0.17 22.69
N THR A 79 3.99 0.32 24.00
CA THR A 79 5.05 0.71 24.93
C THR A 79 5.55 -0.54 25.66
N LYS A 80 6.87 -0.67 25.81
CA LYS A 80 7.51 -1.73 26.58
C LYS A 80 7.51 -1.35 28.07
N TYR A 81 7.12 -2.29 28.91
CA TYR A 81 7.19 -2.24 30.36
C TYR A 81 8.14 -3.34 30.83
N THR A 82 8.97 -3.04 31.82
CA THR A 82 9.97 -3.94 32.40
C THR A 82 9.74 -4.06 33.90
N CYS A 83 9.79 -5.28 34.44
CA CYS A 83 9.87 -5.50 35.88
C CYS A 83 11.33 -5.31 36.34
N GLU A 84 11.56 -4.45 37.34
CA GLU A 84 12.93 -4.14 37.80
C GLU A 84 13.59 -5.27 38.61
N GLU A 85 12.81 -6.21 39.14
CA GLU A 85 13.34 -7.31 39.95
C GLU A 85 13.76 -8.50 39.09
N CYS A 86 12.90 -8.98 38.20
CA CYS A 86 13.16 -10.17 37.37
C CYS A 86 13.49 -9.86 35.91
N GLY A 87 13.41 -8.60 35.47
CA GLY A 87 13.70 -8.19 34.10
C GLY A 87 12.64 -8.60 33.06
N GLN A 88 11.48 -9.13 33.49
CA GLN A 88 10.40 -9.51 32.58
C GLN A 88 9.84 -8.32 31.81
N ASN A 89 9.47 -8.57 30.55
CA ASN A 89 9.00 -7.53 29.63
C ASN A 89 7.55 -7.78 29.20
N ALA A 90 6.75 -6.72 29.19
CA ALA A 90 5.39 -6.72 28.67
C ALA A 90 5.18 -5.55 27.70
N TRP A 91 4.34 -5.72 26.68
CA TRP A 91 4.01 -4.67 25.72
C TRP A 91 2.53 -4.34 25.79
N ALA A 92 2.20 -3.10 26.09
CA ALA A 92 0.83 -2.62 26.21
C ALA A 92 0.68 -1.22 25.61
N LYS A 93 -0.55 -0.68 25.60
CA LYS A 93 -0.77 0.72 25.22
C LYS A 93 0.02 1.68 26.15
N PRO A 94 0.39 2.88 25.68
CA PRO A 94 0.95 3.91 26.55
C PRO A 94 0.03 4.17 27.76
N GLY A 95 0.61 4.27 28.96
CA GLY A 95 -0.11 4.52 30.22
C GLY A 95 -0.88 3.31 30.80
N ALA A 96 -0.66 2.10 30.28
CA ALA A 96 -1.18 0.89 30.92
C ALA A 96 -0.52 0.67 32.29
N ARG A 97 -1.30 0.27 33.30
CA ARG A 97 -0.80 -0.12 34.61
C ARG A 97 -0.65 -1.64 34.65
N LEU A 98 0.57 -2.13 34.75
CA LEU A 98 0.90 -3.55 34.76
C LEU A 98 1.60 -3.93 36.06
N ILE A 99 1.30 -5.13 36.55
CA ILE A 99 1.98 -5.77 37.68
C ILE A 99 2.63 -7.04 37.13
N CYS A 100 3.87 -7.29 37.56
CA CYS A 100 4.58 -8.53 37.24
C CYS A 100 3.86 -9.71 37.91
N GLY A 101 3.52 -10.75 37.15
CA GLY A 101 2.83 -11.92 37.70
C GLY A 101 3.66 -12.74 38.68
N ASP A 102 4.99 -12.69 38.57
CA ASP A 102 5.90 -13.48 39.42
C ASP A 102 6.42 -12.71 40.63
N CYS A 103 6.67 -11.41 40.46
CA CYS A 103 7.21 -10.54 41.52
C CYS A 103 6.12 -9.77 42.28
N GLU A 104 4.90 -9.70 41.73
CA GLU A 104 3.79 -8.86 42.21
C GLU A 104 4.13 -7.35 42.30
N LEU A 105 5.24 -6.92 41.68
CA LEU A 105 5.67 -5.52 41.63
C LEU A 105 5.14 -4.79 40.39
N PRO A 106 4.89 -3.48 40.47
CA PRO A 106 4.57 -2.66 39.30
C PRO A 106 5.67 -2.74 38.23
N MET A 107 5.28 -2.86 36.96
CA MET A 107 6.21 -2.79 35.84
C MET A 107 6.34 -1.34 35.36
N ILE A 108 7.56 -0.91 35.05
CA ILE A 108 7.87 0.47 34.65
C ILE A 108 8.23 0.58 33.16
N THR A 109 8.06 1.75 32.57
CA THR A 109 8.55 2.03 31.22
C THR A 109 9.86 2.80 31.33
N HIS A 110 10.94 2.30 30.73
CA HIS A 110 12.14 3.12 30.53
C HIS A 110 11.91 3.97 29.28
N SER A 111 11.52 5.23 29.46
CA SER A 111 11.50 6.19 28.36
C SER A 111 12.95 6.54 28.02
N GLU A 112 13.51 5.95 26.96
CA GLU A 112 14.76 6.45 26.39
C GLU A 112 14.50 7.87 25.89
N GLY A 113 15.29 8.81 26.43
CA GLY A 113 15.12 10.24 26.27
C GLY A 113 15.10 10.68 24.81
N LEU A 114 14.19 11.60 24.53
CA LEU A 114 14.28 12.49 23.37
C LEU A 114 15.53 13.36 23.54
N LEU A 115 16.58 13.06 22.80
CA LEU A 115 17.61 14.01 22.37
C LEU A 115 17.43 14.22 20.86
#